data_AF-A0A526TX81-F1
#
_entry.id   AF-A0A526TX81-F1
#
_cell.length_a   1.000
_cell.length_b   1.000
_cell.length_c   1.000
_cell.angle_alpha   90.00
_cell.angle_beta   90.00
_cell.angle_gamma   90.00
#
_symmetry.space_group_name_H-M   'P 1'
#
loop_
_entity.id
_entity.type
_entity.pdbx_description
1 polymer ?
#
loop_
_entity_poly.entity_id
_entity_poly.type
_entity_poly.pdbx_seq_one_letter_code
_entity_poly.pdbx_strand_id
1 'polypeptide(L)'
;LVDLATLQSASRSAAFDRLTGNGTPIVLVDVDNLETQALAGKELWRVRKPGGSFVVGSSGVEYALLAEWASNGIVSAGHGFTPPGAAERIAVVSGSCSPTTERQIQHALTDGFDGIEVDPVELVSEASQQAIARATASGRASLQAGRSVILYTALGPDADRGAEIDRQEGARHRLGRGLGEILRGLTIEQSLRRVVIAGGDTSSHALGEMGVDALTIRMPLPA
;
A
#
# COMPACT_ATOMS: atom_id res chain seq x y z
N LEU A 1 1.49 26.76 -17.54
CA LEU A 1 1.55 25.36 -18.02
C LEU A 1 2.78 25.23 -18.90
N VAL A 2 3.57 24.18 -18.69
CA VAL A 2 4.54 23.68 -19.66
C VAL A 2 3.89 22.46 -20.30
N ASP A 3 3.34 22.63 -21.50
CA ASP A 3 2.72 21.54 -22.24
C ASP A 3 3.77 20.58 -22.83
N LEU A 4 3.32 19.44 -23.36
CA LEU A 4 4.20 18.42 -23.95
C LEU A 4 5.09 18.98 -25.06
N ALA A 5 4.54 19.82 -25.94
CA ALA A 5 5.28 20.42 -27.05
C ALA A 5 6.40 21.33 -26.55
N THR A 6 6.11 22.19 -25.57
CA THR A 6 7.09 23.07 -24.93
C THR A 6 8.14 22.27 -24.19
N LEU A 7 7.74 21.21 -23.48
CA LEU A 7 8.63 20.34 -22.72
C LEU A 7 9.64 19.63 -23.64
N GLN A 8 9.22 19.18 -24.81
CA GLN A 8 10.10 18.51 -25.78
C GLN A 8 10.91 19.48 -26.65
N SER A 9 10.58 20.78 -26.63
CA SER A 9 11.24 21.79 -27.46
C SER A 9 12.61 22.22 -26.94
N ALA A 10 13.41 22.83 -27.81
CA ALA A 10 14.66 23.50 -27.45
C ALA A 10 14.46 24.70 -26.51
N SER A 11 13.25 25.27 -26.43
CA SER A 11 12.94 26.40 -25.55
C SER A 11 12.47 25.99 -24.15
N ARG A 12 12.41 24.67 -23.84
CA ARG A 12 11.98 24.11 -22.55
C ARG A 12 12.55 24.89 -21.36
N SER A 13 13.88 24.98 -21.26
CA SER A 13 14.52 25.60 -20.09
C SER A 13 14.16 27.08 -19.94
N ALA A 14 14.11 27.83 -21.05
CA ALA A 14 13.69 29.22 -21.05
C ALA A 14 12.21 29.41 -20.68
N ALA A 15 11.34 28.44 -21.01
CA ALA A 15 9.95 28.45 -20.57
C ALA A 15 9.85 28.24 -19.05
N PHE A 16 10.61 27.28 -18.50
CA PHE A 16 10.70 27.05 -17.05
C PHE A 16 11.23 28.27 -16.29
N ASP A 17 12.31 28.90 -16.77
CA ASP A 17 12.91 30.08 -16.13
C ASP A 17 11.91 31.24 -16.06
N ARG A 18 11.18 31.48 -17.15
CA ARG A 18 10.16 32.51 -17.21
C ARG A 18 9.01 32.26 -16.23
N LEU A 19 8.51 31.02 -16.19
CA LEU A 19 7.39 30.66 -15.33
C LEU A 19 7.78 30.72 -13.85
N THR A 20 8.96 30.21 -13.50
CA THR A 20 9.46 30.23 -12.11
C THR A 20 9.97 31.61 -11.64
N GLY A 21 10.39 32.48 -12.57
CA GLY A 21 10.90 33.83 -12.29
C GLY A 21 9.81 34.90 -12.13
N ASN A 22 8.67 34.76 -12.80
CA ASN A 22 7.64 35.82 -12.86
C ASN A 22 6.68 35.86 -11.65
N GLY A 23 7.06 35.28 -10.50
CA GLY A 23 6.17 35.19 -9.34
C GLY A 23 4.93 34.31 -9.58
N THR A 24 4.96 33.46 -10.61
CA THR A 24 3.88 32.49 -10.87
C THR A 24 3.77 31.55 -9.67
N PRO A 25 2.61 31.46 -9.01
CA PRO A 25 2.48 30.68 -7.78
C PRO A 25 2.54 29.17 -8.04
N ILE A 26 2.04 28.71 -9.19
CA ILE A 26 1.96 27.29 -9.54
C ILE A 26 2.34 27.11 -11.01
N VAL A 27 3.24 26.17 -11.27
CA VAL A 27 3.61 25.74 -12.62
C VAL A 27 3.17 24.30 -12.83
N LEU A 28 2.24 24.08 -13.75
CA LEU A 28 1.83 22.75 -14.20
C LEU A 28 2.75 22.29 -15.33
N VAL A 29 3.10 21.01 -15.35
CA VAL A 29 3.97 20.38 -16.35
C VAL A 29 3.29 19.11 -16.85
N ASP A 30 3.04 19.01 -18.16
CA ASP A 30 2.47 17.81 -18.75
C ASP A 30 3.53 16.71 -18.90
N VAL A 31 3.13 15.48 -18.64
CA VAL A 31 3.97 14.27 -18.80
C VAL A 31 3.10 13.16 -19.37
N ASP A 32 3.58 12.49 -20.41
CA ASP A 32 2.86 11.42 -21.12
C ASP A 32 3.61 10.08 -21.12
N ASN A 33 4.94 10.12 -21.04
CA ASN A 33 5.79 8.94 -21.18
C ASN A 33 7.12 9.12 -20.41
N LEU A 34 7.96 8.08 -20.41
CA LEU A 34 9.24 8.08 -19.70
C LEU A 34 10.20 9.19 -20.17
N GLU A 35 10.19 9.54 -21.45
CA GLU A 35 11.04 10.61 -21.99
C GLU A 35 10.61 11.97 -21.45
N THR A 36 9.33 12.31 -21.61
CA THR A 36 8.76 13.57 -21.10
C THR A 36 8.88 13.66 -19.57
N GLN A 37 8.75 12.54 -18.85
CA GLN A 37 8.99 12.46 -17.41
C GLN A 37 10.44 12.80 -17.04
N ALA A 38 11.42 12.25 -17.76
CA ALA A 38 12.83 12.56 -17.52
C ALA A 38 13.16 14.03 -17.82
N LEU A 39 12.58 14.60 -18.90
CA LEU A 39 12.73 16.02 -19.22
C LEU A 39 12.15 16.92 -18.12
N ALA A 40 10.98 16.58 -17.58
CA ALA A 40 10.39 17.29 -16.46
C ALA A 40 11.30 17.24 -15.22
N GLY A 41 11.82 16.06 -14.89
CA GLY A 41 12.74 15.85 -13.76
C GLY A 41 14.00 16.70 -13.86
N LYS A 42 14.60 16.75 -15.04
CA LYS A 42 15.77 17.59 -15.33
C LYS A 42 15.50 19.07 -15.08
N GLU A 43 14.36 19.59 -15.52
CA GLU A 43 14.02 21.00 -15.30
C GLU A 43 13.68 21.29 -13.84
N LEU A 44 12.91 20.42 -13.18
CA LEU A 44 12.61 20.54 -11.74
C LEU A 44 13.89 20.58 -10.91
N TRP A 45 14.86 19.72 -11.23
CA TRP A 45 16.16 19.73 -10.59
C TRP A 45 16.95 21.00 -10.91
N ARG A 46 16.98 21.45 -12.16
CA ARG A 46 17.73 22.63 -12.59
C ARG A 46 17.23 23.93 -11.94
N VAL A 47 15.91 24.13 -11.85
CA VAL A 47 15.31 25.38 -11.34
C VAL A 47 15.14 25.39 -9.82
N ARG A 48 15.56 24.33 -9.12
CA ARG A 48 15.48 24.26 -7.65
C ARG A 48 16.20 25.44 -7.01
N LYS A 49 15.58 26.05 -5.99
CA LYS A 49 16.20 27.13 -5.21
C LYS A 49 17.01 26.55 -4.03
N PRO A 50 17.96 27.31 -3.47
CA PRO A 50 18.53 26.99 -2.16
C PRO A 50 17.40 26.80 -1.13
N GLY A 51 17.39 25.67 -0.43
CA GLY A 51 16.29 25.28 0.48
C GLY A 51 15.18 24.43 -0.17
N GLY A 52 15.22 24.21 -1.48
CA GLY A 52 14.31 23.34 -2.21
C GLY A 52 13.12 24.06 -2.86
N SER A 53 12.33 23.29 -3.60
CA SER A 53 11.05 23.71 -4.21
C SER A 53 9.93 22.82 -3.66
N PHE A 54 8.74 23.37 -3.47
CA PHE A 54 7.55 22.57 -3.16
C PHE A 54 6.98 22.00 -4.47
N VAL A 55 6.86 20.68 -4.55
CA VAL A 55 6.36 19.97 -5.74
C VAL A 55 5.19 19.09 -5.34
N VAL A 56 4.15 19.06 -6.17
CA VAL A 56 2.94 18.26 -5.95
C VAL A 56 2.73 17.35 -7.16
N GLY A 57 2.54 16.06 -6.91
CA GLY A 57 2.21 15.07 -7.93
C GLY A 57 2.15 13.65 -7.36
N SER A 58 1.84 12.68 -8.21
CA SER A 58 1.95 11.25 -7.86
C SER A 58 3.41 10.81 -7.77
N SER A 59 3.66 9.50 -7.61
CA SER A 59 4.99 8.89 -7.76
C SER A 59 5.67 9.22 -9.09
N GLY A 60 4.94 9.72 -10.10
CA GLY A 60 5.51 10.23 -11.33
C GLY A 60 6.54 11.35 -11.13
N VAL A 61 6.41 12.18 -10.10
CA VAL A 61 7.40 13.21 -9.74
C VAL A 61 8.67 12.57 -9.19
N GLU A 62 8.53 11.53 -8.36
CA GLU A 62 9.65 10.79 -7.79
C GLU A 62 10.47 10.13 -8.90
N TYR A 63 9.80 9.45 -9.85
CA TYR A 63 10.47 8.83 -10.99
C TYR A 63 11.19 9.85 -11.88
N ALA A 64 10.59 11.04 -12.10
CA ALA A 64 11.22 12.13 -12.85
C ALA A 64 12.53 12.58 -12.20
N LEU A 65 12.52 12.84 -10.89
CA LEU A 65 13.72 13.26 -10.15
C LEU A 65 14.75 12.14 -10.05
N LEU A 66 14.33 10.89 -9.86
CA LEU A 66 15.23 9.73 -9.84
C LEU A 66 15.98 9.56 -11.16
N ALA A 67 15.33 9.78 -12.30
CA ALA A 67 15.99 9.72 -13.61
C ALA A 67 17.12 10.76 -13.72
N GLU A 68 16.89 11.99 -13.25
CA GLU A 68 17.91 13.05 -13.23
C GLU A 68 19.00 12.78 -12.19
N TRP A 69 18.67 12.27 -11.01
CA TRP A 69 19.68 11.93 -10.00
C TRP A 69 20.57 10.77 -10.43
N ALA A 70 20.00 9.78 -11.12
CA ALA A 70 20.77 8.68 -11.69
C ALA A 70 21.71 9.18 -12.81
N SER A 71 21.24 10.07 -13.69
CA SER A 71 22.05 10.64 -14.77
C SER A 71 23.24 11.48 -14.26
N ASN A 72 23.08 12.13 -13.09
CA ASN A 72 24.13 12.89 -12.42
C ASN A 72 24.98 12.04 -11.45
N GLY A 73 24.74 10.74 -11.33
CA GLY A 73 25.46 9.86 -10.40
C GLY A 73 25.22 10.16 -8.91
N ILE A 74 24.14 10.89 -8.58
CA ILE A 74 23.74 11.19 -7.20
C ILE A 74 23.20 9.94 -6.50
N VAL A 75 22.45 9.13 -7.25
CA VAL A 75 21.95 7.83 -6.81
C VAL A 75 22.43 6.75 -7.77
N SER A 76 22.84 5.60 -7.21
CA SER A 76 23.17 4.44 -8.02
C SER A 76 21.91 3.66 -8.38
N ALA A 77 21.69 3.41 -9.67
CA ALA A 77 20.69 2.43 -10.09
C ALA A 77 21.19 1.04 -9.70
N GLY A 78 20.60 0.44 -8.67
CA GLY A 78 20.92 -0.94 -8.29
C GLY A 78 21.10 -1.11 -6.79
N HIS A 79 19.99 -1.30 -6.10
CA HIS A 79 20.01 -2.08 -4.86
C HIS A 79 19.22 -3.34 -5.19
N GLY A 80 19.94 -4.45 -5.39
CA GLY A 80 19.29 -5.75 -5.45
C GLY A 80 18.52 -5.96 -4.15
N PHE A 81 17.24 -6.27 -4.23
CA PHE A 81 16.49 -6.60 -3.03
C PHE A 81 16.94 -7.96 -2.51
N THR A 82 17.33 -8.03 -1.24
CA THR A 82 17.63 -9.30 -0.60
C THR A 82 16.30 -9.93 -0.16
N PRO A 83 15.96 -11.16 -0.63
CA PRO A 83 14.73 -11.81 -0.20
C PRO A 83 14.70 -11.98 1.32
N PRO A 84 13.55 -11.78 1.98
CA PRO A 84 13.43 -11.93 3.43
C PRO A 84 13.47 -13.40 3.89
N GLY A 85 13.78 -14.35 3.00
CA GLY A 85 13.81 -15.79 3.26
C GLY A 85 12.41 -16.40 3.41
N ALA A 86 12.35 -17.71 3.65
CA ALA A 86 11.11 -18.39 3.98
C ALA A 86 10.67 -18.07 5.42
N ALA A 87 9.37 -18.05 5.67
CA ALA A 87 8.80 -18.07 7.02
C ALA A 87 8.03 -19.38 7.17
N GLU A 88 8.22 -20.08 8.28
CA GLU A 88 7.54 -21.35 8.54
C GLU A 88 6.02 -21.20 8.58
N ARG A 89 5.55 -20.09 9.16
CA ARG A 89 4.14 -19.78 9.37
C ARG A 89 3.91 -18.29 9.16
N ILE A 90 2.79 -17.94 8.53
CA ILE A 90 2.32 -16.55 8.44
C ILE A 90 0.85 -16.46 8.80
N ALA A 91 0.44 -15.27 9.25
CA ALA A 91 -0.96 -14.90 9.39
C ALA A 91 -1.29 -13.82 8.37
N VAL A 92 -2.46 -13.94 7.76
CA VAL A 92 -2.98 -13.01 6.77
C VAL A 92 -4.35 -12.51 7.23
N VAL A 93 -4.60 -11.22 7.08
CA VAL A 93 -5.96 -10.66 7.19
C VAL A 93 -6.37 -9.99 5.88
N SER A 94 -7.62 -10.17 5.49
CA SER A 94 -8.18 -9.57 4.29
C SER A 94 -9.57 -8.99 4.55
N GLY A 95 -9.74 -7.70 4.27
CA GLY A 95 -11.05 -7.05 4.21
C GLY A 95 -11.50 -6.73 2.78
N SER A 96 -10.81 -7.23 1.76
CA SER A 96 -11.09 -6.92 0.36
C SER A 96 -12.11 -7.86 -0.26
N CYS A 97 -13.11 -7.28 -0.93
CA CYS A 97 -14.13 -8.02 -1.70
C CYS A 97 -13.75 -8.17 -3.20
N SER A 98 -12.48 -7.96 -3.58
CA SER A 98 -12.10 -7.96 -5.00
C SER A 98 -11.97 -9.39 -5.58
N PRO A 99 -12.28 -9.61 -6.87
CA PRO A 99 -12.05 -10.90 -7.53
C PRO A 99 -10.59 -11.35 -7.56
N THR A 100 -9.65 -10.40 -7.46
CA THR A 100 -8.22 -10.72 -7.38
C THR A 100 -7.88 -11.29 -6.01
N THR A 101 -8.35 -10.64 -4.95
CA THR A 101 -8.17 -11.11 -3.57
C THR A 101 -8.82 -12.48 -3.38
N GLU A 102 -10.03 -12.69 -3.92
CA GLU A 102 -10.71 -13.98 -3.88
C GLU A 102 -9.83 -15.10 -4.46
N ARG A 103 -9.30 -14.91 -5.67
CA ARG A 103 -8.39 -15.88 -6.31
C ARG A 103 -7.14 -16.13 -5.50
N GLN A 104 -6.57 -15.10 -4.88
CA GLN A 104 -5.40 -15.22 -4.00
C GLN A 104 -5.72 -16.06 -2.75
N ILE A 105 -6.88 -15.83 -2.12
CA ILE A 105 -7.33 -16.60 -0.96
C ILE A 105 -7.55 -18.06 -1.38
N GLN A 106 -8.33 -18.31 -2.42
CA GLN A 106 -8.61 -19.68 -2.92
C GLN A 106 -7.33 -20.44 -3.28
N HIS A 107 -6.36 -19.76 -3.91
CA HIS A 107 -5.05 -20.34 -4.21
C HIS A 107 -4.32 -20.76 -2.93
N ALA A 108 -4.23 -19.88 -1.94
CA ALA A 108 -3.56 -20.19 -0.68
C ALA A 108 -4.26 -21.31 0.12
N LEU A 109 -5.60 -21.36 0.11
CA LEU A 109 -6.36 -22.45 0.73
C LEU A 109 -6.04 -23.81 0.07
N THR A 110 -5.90 -23.81 -1.25
CA THR A 110 -5.49 -25.02 -2.01
C THR A 110 -4.05 -25.41 -1.69
N ASP A 111 -3.20 -24.44 -1.34
CA ASP A 111 -1.78 -24.64 -1.00
C ASP A 111 -1.54 -24.86 0.51
N GLY A 112 -2.58 -25.23 1.27
CA GLY A 112 -2.46 -25.70 2.66
C GLY A 112 -2.60 -24.63 3.74
N PHE A 113 -3.04 -23.41 3.40
CA PHE A 113 -3.49 -22.45 4.39
C PHE A 113 -4.85 -22.83 4.96
N ASP A 114 -5.08 -22.55 6.23
CA ASP A 114 -6.42 -22.53 6.79
C ASP A 114 -7.13 -21.22 6.48
N GLY A 115 -8.41 -21.32 6.11
CA GLY A 115 -9.30 -20.18 5.94
C GLY A 115 -10.21 -20.01 7.14
N ILE A 116 -10.29 -18.79 7.67
CA ILE A 116 -11.22 -18.42 8.72
C ILE A 116 -12.04 -17.24 8.23
N GLU A 117 -13.31 -17.49 7.96
CA GLU A 117 -14.25 -16.43 7.66
C GLU A 117 -14.57 -15.65 8.93
N VAL A 118 -14.53 -14.32 8.83
CA VAL A 118 -14.87 -13.41 9.91
C VAL A 118 -16.02 -12.52 9.45
N ASP A 119 -17.18 -12.63 10.09
CA ASP A 119 -18.37 -11.87 9.68
C ASP A 119 -18.12 -10.35 9.81
N PRO A 120 -18.11 -9.59 8.70
CA PRO A 120 -17.88 -8.15 8.75
C PRO A 120 -18.96 -7.40 9.52
N VAL A 121 -20.20 -7.90 9.56
CA VAL A 121 -21.30 -7.27 10.31
C VAL A 121 -21.10 -7.45 11.81
N GLU A 122 -20.63 -8.62 12.24
CA GLU A 122 -20.34 -8.85 13.66
C GLU A 122 -19.14 -8.01 14.11
N LEU A 123 -18.09 -7.90 13.29
CA LEU A 123 -16.89 -7.11 13.56
C LEU A 123 -17.18 -5.61 13.79
N VAL A 124 -18.24 -5.06 13.21
CA VAL A 124 -18.60 -3.65 13.37
C VAL A 124 -19.72 -3.42 14.40
N SER A 125 -20.20 -4.48 15.04
CA SER A 125 -21.29 -4.44 16.03
C SER A 125 -20.79 -4.37 17.47
N GLU A 126 -21.72 -4.33 18.42
CA GLU A 126 -21.45 -4.47 19.87
C GLU A 126 -20.79 -5.82 20.22
N ALA A 127 -20.93 -6.84 19.36
CA ALA A 127 -20.29 -8.15 19.53
C ALA A 127 -18.86 -8.21 18.96
N SER A 128 -18.32 -7.09 18.45
CA SER A 128 -17.00 -7.02 17.79
C SER A 128 -15.87 -7.70 18.58
N GLN A 129 -15.78 -7.44 19.89
CA GLN A 129 -14.74 -8.02 20.74
C GLN A 129 -14.86 -9.54 20.87
N GLN A 130 -16.08 -10.08 20.85
CA GLN A 130 -16.30 -11.52 20.87
C GLN A 130 -15.93 -12.15 19.52
N ALA A 131 -16.28 -11.49 18.40
CA ALA A 131 -15.87 -11.91 17.07
C ALA A 131 -14.33 -11.96 16.93
N ILE A 132 -13.65 -10.90 17.38
CA ILE A 132 -12.19 -10.79 17.40
C ILE A 132 -11.56 -11.90 18.25
N ALA A 133 -12.07 -12.14 19.47
CA ALA A 133 -11.55 -13.18 20.34
C ALA A 133 -11.72 -14.58 19.73
N ARG A 134 -12.87 -14.87 19.10
CA ARG A 134 -13.12 -16.16 18.43
C ARG A 134 -12.23 -16.34 17.21
N ALA A 135 -12.14 -15.34 16.35
CA ALA A 135 -11.27 -15.37 15.16
C ALA A 135 -9.79 -15.56 15.56
N THR A 136 -9.32 -14.83 16.58
CA THR A 136 -7.95 -14.96 17.12
C THR A 136 -7.71 -16.36 17.70
N ALA A 137 -8.67 -16.93 18.44
CA ALA A 137 -8.53 -18.28 18.98
C ALA A 137 -8.44 -19.35 17.88
N SER A 138 -9.28 -19.26 16.84
CA SER A 138 -9.24 -20.15 15.68
C SER A 138 -7.94 -20.00 14.89
N GLY A 139 -7.48 -18.76 14.65
CA GLY A 139 -6.22 -18.50 13.96
C GLY A 139 -5.01 -19.04 14.73
N ARG A 140 -5.02 -18.88 16.06
CA ARG A 140 -4.00 -19.44 16.95
C ARG A 140 -3.95 -20.96 16.86
N ALA A 141 -5.10 -21.63 16.88
CA ALA A 141 -5.16 -23.09 16.78
C ALA A 141 -4.53 -23.60 15.47
N SER A 142 -4.84 -22.95 14.34
CA SER A 142 -4.22 -23.25 13.04
C SER A 142 -2.69 -23.07 13.06
N LEU A 143 -2.22 -21.94 13.57
CA LEU A 143 -0.80 -21.63 13.68
C LEU A 143 -0.06 -22.61 14.61
N GLN A 144 -0.68 -23.06 15.70
CA GLN A 144 -0.13 -24.05 16.62
C GLN A 144 -0.05 -25.45 16.00
N ALA A 145 -0.95 -25.76 15.05
CA ALA A 145 -0.87 -26.96 14.23
C ALA A 145 0.19 -26.88 13.11
N GLY A 146 0.96 -25.79 13.04
CA GLY A 146 2.04 -25.61 12.08
C GLY A 146 1.60 -25.09 10.71
N ARG A 147 0.32 -24.71 10.55
CA ARG A 147 -0.20 -24.17 9.29
C ARG A 147 -0.16 -22.65 9.27
N SER A 148 -0.15 -22.07 8.06
CA SER A 148 -0.43 -20.65 7.88
C SER A 148 -1.94 -20.41 7.80
N VAL A 149 -2.40 -19.22 8.14
CA VAL A 149 -3.83 -18.92 8.23
C VAL A 149 -4.20 -17.61 7.54
N ILE A 150 -5.34 -17.60 6.86
CA ILE A 150 -5.97 -16.41 6.29
C ILE A 150 -7.30 -16.17 6.99
N LEU A 151 -7.44 -15.00 7.60
CA LEU A 151 -8.71 -14.51 8.11
C LEU A 151 -9.28 -13.50 7.12
N TYR A 152 -10.48 -13.76 6.60
CA TYR A 152 -11.07 -12.93 5.55
C TYR A 152 -12.53 -12.60 5.84
N THR A 153 -12.99 -11.43 5.41
CA THR A 153 -14.38 -11.00 5.60
C THR A 153 -15.27 -11.26 4.38
N ALA A 154 -14.70 -11.59 3.23
CA ALA A 154 -15.42 -11.89 2.00
C ALA A 154 -14.59 -12.78 1.07
N LEU A 155 -15.27 -13.63 0.30
CA LEU A 155 -14.72 -14.32 -0.87
C LEU A 155 -15.37 -13.73 -2.13
N GLY A 156 -14.74 -12.68 -2.64
CA GLY A 156 -15.18 -12.02 -3.86
C GLY A 156 -16.38 -11.08 -3.68
N PRO A 157 -16.86 -10.47 -4.79
CA PRO A 157 -17.91 -9.45 -4.75
C PRO A 157 -19.27 -9.97 -4.28
N ASP A 158 -19.58 -11.25 -4.50
CA ASP A 158 -20.87 -11.84 -4.15
C ASP A 158 -21.04 -12.01 -2.63
N ALA A 159 -19.94 -12.09 -1.90
CA ALA A 159 -19.91 -12.12 -0.44
C ALA A 159 -19.79 -10.72 0.19
N ASP A 160 -19.84 -9.65 -0.62
CA ASP A 160 -19.69 -8.28 -0.13
C ASP A 160 -20.91 -7.85 0.68
N ARG A 161 -20.69 -7.60 1.98
CA ARG A 161 -21.70 -7.06 2.90
C ARG A 161 -21.54 -5.56 3.16
N GLY A 162 -20.82 -4.85 2.28
CA GLY A 162 -20.53 -3.42 2.34
C GLY A 162 -21.76 -2.55 2.62
N ALA A 163 -22.86 -2.78 1.89
CA ALA A 163 -24.11 -2.03 2.07
C ALA A 163 -24.76 -2.22 3.46
N GLU A 164 -24.46 -3.33 4.14
CA GLU A 164 -24.96 -3.57 5.49
C GLU A 164 -24.14 -2.84 6.54
N ILE A 165 -22.82 -2.87 6.40
CA ILE A 165 -21.89 -2.22 7.33
C ILE A 165 -21.88 -0.70 7.15
N ASP A 166 -22.00 -0.19 5.93
CA ASP A 166 -21.95 1.24 5.62
C ASP A 166 -23.15 2.03 6.17
N ARG A 167 -24.19 1.33 6.67
CA ARG A 167 -25.29 1.96 7.43
C ARG A 167 -24.83 2.56 8.75
N GLN A 168 -23.66 2.15 9.25
CA GLN A 168 -23.09 2.67 10.48
C GLN A 168 -21.87 3.54 10.16
N GLU A 169 -21.87 4.76 10.65
CA GLU A 169 -20.73 5.67 10.49
C GLU A 169 -19.46 5.05 11.09
N GLY A 170 -18.35 5.12 10.36
CA GLY A 170 -17.06 4.54 10.79
C GLY A 170 -17.00 3.01 10.80
N ALA A 171 -17.96 2.29 10.23
CA ALA A 171 -17.94 0.83 10.17
C ALA A 171 -16.69 0.27 9.49
N ARG A 172 -16.29 0.83 8.34
CA ARG A 172 -15.06 0.42 7.63
C ARG A 172 -13.80 0.60 8.48
N HIS A 173 -13.74 1.67 9.27
CA HIS A 173 -12.64 1.88 10.21
C HIS A 173 -12.63 0.81 11.29
N ARG A 174 -13.78 0.51 11.90
CA ARG A 174 -13.91 -0.56 12.92
C ARG A 174 -13.56 -1.93 12.37
N LEU A 175 -13.97 -2.24 11.14
CA LEU A 175 -13.60 -3.47 10.45
C LEU A 175 -12.08 -3.59 10.29
N GLY A 176 -11.44 -2.54 9.76
CA GLY A 176 -9.98 -2.50 9.59
C GLY A 176 -9.23 -2.62 10.93
N ARG A 177 -9.74 -1.96 11.98
CA ARG A 177 -9.17 -2.06 13.34
C ARG A 177 -9.32 -3.47 13.92
N GLY A 178 -10.51 -4.08 13.81
CA GLY A 178 -10.75 -5.44 14.29
C GLY A 178 -9.85 -6.48 13.61
N LEU A 179 -9.65 -6.37 12.29
CA LEU A 179 -8.68 -7.20 11.58
C LEU A 179 -7.23 -6.95 12.06
N GLY A 180 -6.87 -5.70 12.33
CA GLY A 180 -5.58 -5.35 12.91
C GLY A 180 -5.37 -5.91 14.33
N GLU A 181 -6.39 -5.85 15.19
CA GLU A 181 -6.37 -6.43 16.55
C GLU A 181 -6.15 -7.94 16.49
N ILE A 182 -6.87 -8.65 15.61
CA ILE A 182 -6.67 -10.09 15.40
C ILE A 182 -5.24 -10.37 14.94
N LEU A 183 -4.77 -9.66 13.90
CA LEU A 183 -3.43 -9.89 13.35
C LEU A 183 -2.34 -9.61 14.40
N ARG A 184 -2.50 -8.57 15.22
CA ARG A 184 -1.57 -8.22 16.30
C ARG A 184 -1.53 -9.30 17.37
N GLY A 185 -2.70 -9.77 17.81
CA GLY A 185 -2.83 -10.87 18.76
C GLY A 185 -2.10 -12.11 18.27
N LEU A 186 -2.38 -12.55 17.04
CA LEU A 186 -1.71 -13.70 16.42
C LEU A 186 -0.19 -13.49 16.29
N THR A 187 0.24 -12.30 15.87
CA THR A 187 1.67 -11.98 15.69
C THR A 187 2.44 -12.11 16.99
N ILE A 188 1.94 -11.50 18.07
CA ILE A 188 2.59 -11.50 19.37
C ILE A 188 2.54 -12.90 20.00
N GLU A 189 1.35 -13.50 20.09
CA GLU A 189 1.15 -14.77 20.76
C GLU A 189 1.88 -15.93 20.07
N GLN A 190 1.98 -15.90 18.75
CA GLN A 190 2.62 -16.95 17.95
C GLN A 190 4.04 -16.58 17.50
N SER A 191 4.57 -15.44 17.94
CA SER A 191 5.91 -14.96 17.59
C SER A 191 6.18 -14.97 16.07
N LEU A 192 5.20 -14.49 15.30
CA LEU A 192 5.29 -14.50 13.84
C LEU A 192 6.29 -13.46 13.35
N ARG A 193 7.14 -13.87 12.41
CA ARG A 193 8.12 -12.98 11.75
C ARG A 193 7.59 -12.34 10.46
N ARG A 194 6.44 -12.81 9.98
CA ARG A 194 5.83 -12.35 8.74
C ARG A 194 4.32 -12.41 8.84
N VAL A 195 3.70 -11.32 8.40
CA VAL A 195 2.25 -11.18 8.29
C VAL A 195 1.91 -10.49 6.97
N VAL A 196 0.67 -10.66 6.53
CA VAL A 196 0.16 -10.05 5.31
C VAL A 196 -1.16 -9.37 5.61
N ILE A 197 -1.36 -8.18 5.03
CA ILE A 197 -2.64 -7.47 5.05
C ILE A 197 -3.06 -7.25 3.60
N ALA A 198 -4.27 -7.68 3.26
CA ALA A 198 -4.84 -7.51 1.93
C ALA A 198 -6.07 -6.58 1.97
N GLY A 199 -6.13 -5.64 1.03
CA GLY A 199 -7.19 -4.63 0.91
C GLY A 199 -6.72 -3.23 1.28
N GLY A 200 -7.09 -2.24 0.46
CA GLY A 200 -6.67 -0.84 0.60
C GLY A 200 -7.12 -0.23 1.93
N ASP A 201 -8.42 -0.14 2.16
CA ASP A 201 -8.98 0.42 3.41
C ASP A 201 -8.56 -0.40 4.65
N THR A 202 -8.43 -1.71 4.50
CA THR A 202 -7.96 -2.61 5.56
C THR A 202 -6.53 -2.30 5.97
N SER A 203 -5.64 -2.05 5.01
CA SER A 203 -4.20 -1.87 5.25
C SER A 203 -3.88 -0.68 6.15
N SER A 204 -4.52 0.48 5.92
CA SER A 204 -4.26 1.70 6.69
C SER A 204 -4.63 1.54 8.16
N HIS A 205 -5.82 0.99 8.45
CA HIS A 205 -6.27 0.84 9.83
C HIS A 205 -5.61 -0.34 10.55
N ALA A 206 -5.40 -1.46 9.86
CA ALA A 206 -4.76 -2.62 10.45
C ALA A 206 -3.29 -2.33 10.80
N LEU A 207 -2.55 -1.58 9.98
CA LEU A 207 -1.18 -1.17 10.30
C LEU A 207 -1.10 -0.32 11.57
N GLY A 208 -2.05 0.61 11.75
CA GLY A 208 -2.15 1.41 12.97
C GLY A 208 -2.35 0.56 14.22
N GLU A 209 -3.28 -0.40 14.17
CA GLU A 209 -3.54 -1.31 15.30
C GLU A 209 -2.38 -2.26 15.58
N MET A 210 -1.59 -2.62 14.55
CA MET A 210 -0.35 -3.39 14.73
C MET A 210 0.73 -2.62 15.51
N GLY A 211 0.57 -1.30 15.71
CA GLY A 211 1.56 -0.44 16.37
C GLY A 211 2.78 -0.18 15.48
N VAL A 212 2.58 -0.12 14.16
CA VAL A 212 3.65 0.14 13.19
C VAL A 212 3.78 1.63 12.95
N ASP A 213 4.89 2.21 13.42
CA ASP A 213 5.19 3.64 13.21
C ASP A 213 5.83 3.93 11.84
N ALA A 214 6.59 2.98 11.31
CA ALA A 214 7.32 3.13 10.05
C ALA A 214 7.56 1.78 9.36
N LEU A 215 7.64 1.82 8.04
CA LEU A 215 7.97 0.67 7.20
C LEU A 215 9.27 0.92 6.44
N THR A 216 10.11 -0.11 6.33
CA THR A 216 11.24 -0.13 5.42
C THR A 216 10.91 -1.03 4.24
N ILE A 217 11.03 -0.51 3.02
CA ILE A 217 10.84 -1.32 1.81
C ILE A 217 11.92 -2.42 1.78
N ARG A 218 11.49 -3.68 1.79
CA ARG A 218 12.39 -4.84 1.75
C ARG A 218 12.57 -5.40 0.35
N MET A 219 11.47 -5.60 -0.37
CA MET A 219 11.44 -5.98 -1.78
C MET A 219 10.02 -5.73 -2.34
N PRO A 220 9.89 -5.46 -3.65
CA PRO A 220 8.62 -5.58 -4.34
C PRO A 220 8.24 -7.06 -4.45
N LEU A 221 6.96 -7.38 -4.24
CA LEU A 221 6.43 -8.69 -4.61
C LEU A 221 6.07 -8.65 -6.09
N PRO A 222 6.61 -9.55 -6.93
CA PRO A 222 6.25 -9.60 -8.34
C PRO A 222 4.76 -9.93 -8.50
N ALA A 223 4.15 -9.36 -9.55
CA ALA A 223 2.77 -9.63 -9.96
C ALA A 223 2.63 -10.97 -10.69
#